data_AF-A0A832A7F4-F1
#
_entry.id   AF-A0A832A7F4-F1
#
_cell.length_a   1.000
_cell.length_b   1.000
_cell.length_c   1.000
_cell.angle_alpha   90.00
_cell.angle_beta   90.00
_cell.angle_gamma   90.00
#
_symmetry.space_group_name_H-M   'P 1'
#
loop_
_entity.id
_entity.type
_entity.pdbx_description
1 polymer ?
#
loop_
_entity_poly.entity_id
_entity_poly.type
_entity_poly.pdbx_seq_one_letter_code
_entity_poly.pdbx_strand_id
1 'polypeptide(L)'
;LDYYGLAFHVGSQCQSYGVYLKAIDIAAELIEELKGRGLETGILDIGGGFPVPYTEEVPLIEEFCKPIHARLEEKIPHNVWLVCEPGRFVSATAVTLVASVIGKSVRSGRRWYFLDDGLYGSFSGRLYDHCKYQILTNRNTTWKRSVLAGPTCDSFDVVYRDIILPPLEIGDLLIFPAMGAYCAVSASSFNCLRKAEYLVID
;
A
#
# COMPACT_ATOMS: atom_id res chain seq x y z
N LEU A 1 26.48 2.56 -25.49
CA LEU A 1 25.54 2.56 -24.35
C LEU A 1 26.25 3.29 -23.26
N ASP A 2 25.68 4.40 -22.79
CA ASP A 2 26.30 5.24 -21.78
C ASP A 2 25.79 4.78 -20.40
N TYR A 3 26.74 4.53 -19.49
CA TYR A 3 26.46 4.16 -18.12
C TYR A 3 26.39 5.42 -17.25
N TYR A 4 25.32 5.57 -16.49
CA TYR A 4 25.11 6.73 -15.62
C TYR A 4 25.08 6.37 -14.13
N GLY A 5 24.64 5.16 -13.79
CA GLY A 5 24.59 4.75 -12.39
C GLY A 5 23.80 3.48 -12.14
N LEU A 6 23.43 3.30 -10.88
CA LEU A 6 22.79 2.10 -10.35
C LEU A 6 21.43 2.43 -9.76
N ALA A 7 20.55 1.42 -9.76
CA ALA A 7 19.27 1.47 -9.07
C ALA A 7 19.02 0.13 -8.37
N PHE A 8 18.37 0.17 -7.21
CA PHE A 8 17.81 -1.01 -6.57
C PHE A 8 16.43 -0.74 -6.00
N HIS A 9 15.66 -1.80 -5.76
CA HIS A 9 14.36 -1.70 -5.10
C HIS A 9 14.18 -2.88 -4.14
N VAL A 10 13.99 -2.59 -2.85
CA VAL A 10 13.92 -3.63 -1.79
C VAL A 10 12.55 -4.30 -1.66
N GLY A 11 11.55 -3.81 -2.39
CA GLY A 11 10.16 -4.25 -2.30
C GLY A 11 9.27 -3.20 -1.63
N SER A 12 7.99 -3.17 -2.03
CA SER A 12 7.00 -2.25 -1.45
C SER A 12 6.72 -2.61 0.01
N GLN A 13 6.34 -1.61 0.84
CA GLN A 13 5.94 -1.82 2.23
C GLN A 13 7.03 -2.55 3.06
N CYS A 14 8.29 -2.18 2.88
CA CYS A 14 9.42 -2.72 3.60
C CYS A 14 9.44 -2.20 5.04
N GLN A 15 9.20 -3.06 6.02
CA GLN A 15 9.20 -2.69 7.45
C GLN A 15 10.58 -2.79 8.11
N SER A 16 11.60 -3.31 7.40
CA SER A 16 12.96 -3.50 7.95
C SER A 16 13.98 -2.67 7.17
N TYR A 17 14.49 -1.61 7.80
CA TYR A 17 15.56 -0.78 7.22
C TYR A 17 16.83 -1.60 6.94
N GLY A 18 17.03 -2.74 7.62
CA GLY A 18 18.20 -3.60 7.43
C GLY A 18 18.34 -4.16 6.00
N VAL A 19 17.23 -4.25 5.24
CA VAL A 19 17.28 -4.66 3.82
C VAL A 19 17.89 -3.56 2.96
N TYR A 20 17.59 -2.29 3.23
CA TYR A 20 18.26 -1.16 2.57
C TYR A 20 19.74 -1.13 2.90
N LEU A 21 20.13 -1.35 4.16
CA LEU A 21 21.54 -1.34 4.55
C LEU A 21 22.36 -2.35 3.74
N LYS A 22 21.84 -3.56 3.57
CA LYS A 22 22.46 -4.59 2.74
C LYS A 22 22.53 -4.20 1.26
N ALA A 23 21.45 -3.61 0.72
CA ALA A 23 21.42 -3.16 -0.66
C ALA A 23 22.43 -2.03 -0.92
N ILE A 24 22.58 -1.10 0.04
CA ILE A 24 23.57 -0.03 -0.01
C ILE A 24 24.99 -0.58 0.04
N ASP A 25 25.27 -1.56 0.90
CA ASP A 25 26.60 -2.20 0.97
C ASP A 25 26.96 -2.84 -0.37
N ILE A 26 26.03 -3.58 -0.98
CA ILE A 26 26.22 -4.20 -2.31
C ILE A 26 26.40 -3.13 -3.39
N ALA A 27 25.62 -2.05 -3.35
CA ALA A 27 25.74 -0.95 -4.31
C ALA A 27 27.11 -0.27 -4.20
N ALA A 28 27.62 -0.06 -2.98
CA ALA A 28 28.93 0.53 -2.75
C ALA A 28 30.08 -0.35 -3.30
N GLU A 29 30.01 -1.67 -3.09
CA GLU A 29 30.95 -2.63 -3.67
C GLU A 29 30.93 -2.57 -5.20
N LEU A 30 29.74 -2.52 -5.80
CA LEU A 30 29.59 -2.45 -7.26
C LEU A 30 30.07 -1.11 -7.83
N ILE A 31 29.82 0.01 -7.16
CA ILE A 31 30.34 1.33 -7.55
C ILE A 31 31.87 1.27 -7.68
N GLU A 32 32.55 0.67 -6.71
CA GLU A 32 34.01 0.66 -6.71
C GLU A 32 34.59 -0.35 -7.71
N GLU A 33 33.91 -1.47 -7.94
CA GLU A 33 34.25 -2.39 -9.03
C GLU A 33 34.12 -1.70 -10.41
N LEU A 34 33.04 -0.94 -10.63
CA LEU A 34 32.80 -0.22 -11.88
C LEU A 34 33.82 0.89 -12.11
N LYS A 35 34.16 1.63 -11.06
CA LYS A 35 35.24 2.63 -11.11
C LYS A 35 36.58 2.00 -11.49
N GLY A 36 36.92 0.83 -10.95
CA GLY A 36 38.11 0.07 -11.33
C GLY A 36 38.13 -0.37 -12.80
N ARG A 37 36.97 -0.39 -13.46
CA ARG A 37 36.80 -0.68 -14.89
C ARG A 37 36.68 0.58 -15.76
N GLY A 38 36.88 1.77 -15.18
CA GLY A 38 36.77 3.06 -15.87
C GLY A 38 35.33 3.56 -16.07
N LEU A 39 34.37 3.01 -15.32
CA LEU A 39 32.96 3.43 -15.34
C LEU A 39 32.65 4.22 -14.07
N GLU A 40 32.60 5.55 -14.20
CA GLU A 40 32.22 6.44 -13.11
C GLU A 40 30.71 6.40 -12.87
N THR A 41 30.30 6.20 -11.62
CA THR A 41 28.89 6.21 -11.22
C THR A 41 28.47 7.62 -10.83
N GLY A 42 27.51 8.21 -11.54
CA GLY A 42 27.00 9.55 -11.27
C GLY A 42 25.72 9.57 -10.42
N ILE A 43 24.94 8.49 -10.42
CA ILE A 43 23.67 8.39 -9.69
C ILE A 43 23.52 7.04 -8.97
N LEU A 44 22.91 7.06 -7.79
CA LEU A 44 22.39 5.90 -7.11
C LEU A 44 20.93 6.14 -6.73
N ASP A 45 20.04 5.34 -7.30
CA ASP A 45 18.62 5.30 -6.93
C ASP A 45 18.36 4.17 -5.92
N ILE A 46 17.88 4.52 -4.73
CA ILE A 46 17.55 3.55 -3.67
C ILE A 46 16.12 3.00 -3.76
N GLY A 47 15.36 3.43 -4.77
CA GLY A 47 14.01 3.02 -5.06
C GLY A 47 12.98 3.48 -4.03
N GLY A 48 11.81 2.83 -4.06
CA GLY A 48 10.74 2.98 -3.09
C GLY A 48 10.85 1.97 -1.95
N GLY A 49 9.72 1.68 -1.30
CA GLY A 49 9.61 0.66 -0.25
C GLY A 49 9.26 1.20 1.14
N PHE A 50 9.33 2.51 1.34
CA PHE A 50 8.97 3.19 2.59
C PHE A 50 7.58 2.76 3.10
N PRO A 51 7.47 2.29 4.36
CA PRO A 51 6.24 1.70 4.87
C PRO A 51 5.23 2.76 5.28
N VAL A 52 3.93 2.44 5.14
CA VAL A 52 2.82 3.24 5.70
C VAL A 52 2.00 2.42 6.68
N PRO A 53 1.39 3.05 7.71
CA PRO A 53 0.53 2.33 8.63
C PRO A 53 -0.78 1.93 7.94
N TYR A 54 -1.17 0.67 8.13
CA TYR A 54 -2.46 0.12 7.71
C TYR A 54 -3.18 -0.47 8.93
N THR A 55 -3.29 -1.81 9.02
CA THR A 55 -3.72 -2.49 10.24
C THR A 55 -2.57 -2.83 11.19
N GLU A 56 -1.34 -2.81 10.67
CA GLU A 56 -0.13 -3.08 11.43
C GLU A 56 0.60 -1.76 11.70
N GLU A 57 1.21 -1.66 12.89
CA GLU A 57 2.11 -0.57 13.21
C GLU A 57 3.39 -0.69 12.39
N VAL A 58 3.93 0.46 11.98
CA VAL A 58 5.20 0.57 11.27
C VAL A 58 6.07 1.62 11.97
N PRO A 59 7.41 1.54 11.86
CA PRO A 59 8.28 2.57 12.41
C PRO A 59 7.94 3.96 11.86
N LEU A 60 8.17 5.00 12.66
CA LEU A 60 8.11 6.37 12.15
C LEU A 60 9.11 6.54 11.01
N ILE A 61 8.77 7.33 10.00
CA ILE A 61 9.60 7.46 8.80
C ILE A 61 10.99 7.99 9.15
N GLU A 62 11.09 8.91 10.11
CA GLU A 62 12.35 9.47 10.57
C GLU A 62 13.24 8.39 11.21
N GLU A 63 12.64 7.51 12.01
CA GLU A 63 13.35 6.39 12.65
C GLU A 63 13.77 5.33 11.63
N PHE A 64 12.91 5.06 10.64
CA PHE A 64 13.18 4.14 9.55
C PHE A 64 14.34 4.63 8.66
N CYS A 65 14.33 5.92 8.30
CA CYS A 65 15.30 6.51 7.38
C CYS A 65 16.63 6.86 8.05
N LYS A 66 16.67 7.13 9.36
CA LYS A 66 17.91 7.48 10.08
C LYS A 66 19.08 6.52 9.84
N PRO A 67 18.94 5.19 10.01
CA PRO A 67 20.04 4.26 9.73
C PRO A 67 20.39 4.17 8.24
N ILE A 68 19.40 4.33 7.34
CA ILE A 68 19.61 4.32 5.88
C ILE A 68 20.47 5.52 5.48
N HIS A 69 20.11 6.71 5.97
CA HIS A 69 20.84 7.95 5.73
C HIS A 69 22.29 7.86 6.22
N ALA A 70 22.49 7.42 7.47
CA ALA A 70 23.83 7.25 8.02
C ALA A 70 24.69 6.28 7.19
N ARG A 71 24.09 5.20 6.67
CA ARG A 71 24.80 4.23 5.83
C ARG A 71 25.12 4.77 4.44
N LEU A 72 24.23 5.56 3.84
CA LEU A 72 24.50 6.25 2.58
C LEU A 72 25.67 7.23 2.73
N GLU A 73 25.69 8.02 3.81
CA GLU A 73 26.80 8.93 4.12
C GLU A 73 28.12 8.18 4.35
N GLU A 74 28.08 7.01 4.97
CA GLU A 74 29.26 6.19 5.25
C GLU A 74 29.85 5.54 3.98
N LYS A 75 28.99 5.03 3.09
CA LYS A 75 29.41 4.11 2.00
C LYS A 75 29.46 4.75 0.62
N ILE A 76 28.62 5.75 0.36
CA ILE A 76 28.45 6.27 -1.00
C ILE A 76 29.28 7.54 -1.18
N PRO A 77 30.12 7.62 -2.24
CA PRO A 77 30.92 8.82 -2.49
C PRO A 77 30.05 10.07 -2.68
N HIS A 78 30.49 11.20 -2.13
CA HIS A 78 29.73 12.46 -2.17
C HIS A 78 29.45 13.02 -3.57
N ASN A 79 30.19 12.58 -4.59
CA ASN A 79 29.96 12.96 -5.98
C ASN A 79 28.87 12.12 -6.68
N VAL A 80 28.35 11.08 -6.03
CA VAL A 80 27.21 10.30 -6.51
C VAL A 80 25.93 11.00 -6.07
N TRP A 81 25.06 11.33 -7.04
CA TRP A 81 23.76 11.89 -6.74
C TRP A 81 22.80 10.81 -6.22
N LEU A 82 22.17 11.05 -5.07
CA LEU A 82 21.22 10.11 -4.47
C LEU A 82 19.78 10.46 -4.86
N VAL A 83 19.02 9.44 -5.27
CA VAL A 83 17.59 9.52 -5.62
C VAL A 83 16.81 8.43 -4.90
N CYS A 84 15.51 8.66 -4.68
CA CYS A 84 14.56 7.65 -4.20
C CYS A 84 13.21 7.79 -4.90
N GLU A 85 12.42 6.71 -4.87
CA GLU A 85 11.13 6.60 -5.61
C GLU A 85 9.94 6.34 -4.65
N PRO A 86 9.62 7.24 -3.70
CA PRO A 86 8.56 7.00 -2.72
C PRO A 86 7.16 7.13 -3.34
N GLY A 87 6.57 6.00 -3.74
CA GLY A 87 5.19 5.96 -4.24
C GLY A 87 4.15 5.83 -3.12
N ARG A 88 4.13 4.67 -2.45
CA ARG A 88 3.14 4.32 -1.41
C ARG A 88 3.13 5.34 -0.27
N PHE A 89 4.31 5.72 0.19
CA PHE A 89 4.47 6.62 1.33
C PHE A 89 3.83 7.98 1.10
N VAL A 90 3.93 8.51 -0.12
CA VAL A 90 3.33 9.80 -0.48
C VAL A 90 1.82 9.69 -0.70
N SER A 91 1.38 8.61 -1.36
CA SER A 91 0.00 8.53 -1.89
C SER A 91 -1.00 7.84 -0.95
N ALA A 92 -0.58 6.87 -0.13
CA ALA A 92 -1.51 5.99 0.57
C ALA A 92 -2.47 6.77 1.49
N THR A 93 -1.93 7.57 2.41
CA THR A 93 -2.69 8.28 3.45
C THR A 93 -3.46 9.49 2.94
N ALA A 94 -3.18 9.95 1.71
CA ALA A 94 -3.87 11.08 1.09
C ALA A 94 -5.31 10.78 0.67
N VAL A 95 -5.69 9.49 0.57
CA VAL A 95 -7.03 9.08 0.14
C VAL A 95 -7.70 8.24 1.21
N THR A 96 -8.93 8.62 1.54
CA THR A 96 -9.85 7.82 2.35
C THR A 96 -11.01 7.37 1.48
N LEU A 97 -11.25 6.06 1.40
CA LEU A 97 -12.41 5.52 0.71
C LEU A 97 -13.62 5.53 1.67
N VAL A 98 -14.78 5.92 1.15
CA VAL A 98 -16.06 5.77 1.82
C VAL A 98 -16.91 4.83 0.95
N ALA A 99 -17.37 3.73 1.53
CA ALA A 99 -18.24 2.76 0.86
C ALA A 99 -19.54 2.59 1.67
N SER A 100 -20.66 2.44 0.97
CA SER A 100 -21.96 2.22 1.59
C SER A 100 -22.37 0.74 1.56
N VAL A 101 -23.10 0.30 2.58
CA VAL A 101 -23.71 -1.02 2.58
C VAL A 101 -24.96 -0.99 1.69
N ILE A 102 -24.91 -1.67 0.55
CA ILE A 102 -26.04 -1.76 -0.41
C ILE A 102 -26.92 -2.98 -0.20
N GLY A 103 -26.45 -3.97 0.57
CA GLY A 103 -27.20 -5.17 0.86
C GLY A 103 -26.71 -5.89 2.11
N LYS A 104 -27.58 -6.72 2.68
CA LYS A 104 -27.21 -7.61 3.79
C LYS A 104 -27.93 -8.95 3.69
N SER A 105 -27.28 -10.01 4.13
CA SER A 105 -27.91 -11.34 4.24
C SER A 105 -27.32 -12.15 5.39
N VAL A 106 -28.01 -13.22 5.80
CA VAL A 106 -27.45 -14.22 6.73
C VAL A 106 -27.29 -15.52 5.96
N ARG A 107 -26.06 -16.03 5.87
CA ARG A 107 -25.73 -17.29 5.17
C ARG A 107 -25.05 -18.22 6.15
N SER A 108 -25.65 -19.39 6.39
CA SER A 108 -25.14 -20.39 7.34
C SER A 108 -24.80 -19.79 8.71
N GLY A 109 -25.68 -18.92 9.23
CA GLY A 109 -25.50 -18.24 10.52
C GLY A 109 -24.48 -17.09 10.54
N ARG A 110 -23.79 -16.79 9.43
CA ARG A 110 -22.88 -15.64 9.30
C ARG A 110 -23.57 -14.46 8.63
N ARG A 111 -23.31 -13.25 9.11
CA ARG A 111 -23.78 -12.03 8.48
C ARG A 111 -22.90 -11.67 7.29
N TRP A 112 -23.54 -11.29 6.19
CA TRP A 112 -22.91 -10.80 4.99
C TRP A 112 -23.38 -9.38 4.74
N TYR A 113 -22.44 -8.49 4.48
CA TYR A 113 -22.70 -7.13 4.03
C TYR A 113 -22.08 -6.96 2.65
N PHE A 114 -22.85 -6.38 1.74
CA PHE A 114 -22.44 -6.09 0.37
C PHE A 114 -22.22 -4.59 0.27
N LEU A 115 -21.03 -4.19 -0.17
CA LEU A 115 -20.65 -2.80 -0.39
C LEU A 115 -20.91 -2.38 -1.84
N ASP A 116 -21.00 -1.07 -2.07
CA ASP A 116 -20.99 -0.47 -3.41
C ASP A 116 -19.62 -0.43 -4.09
N ASP A 117 -18.57 -0.88 -3.41
CA ASP A 117 -17.22 -1.07 -3.95
C ASP A 117 -16.61 -2.40 -3.48
N GLY A 118 -15.70 -2.97 -4.26
CA GLY A 118 -15.22 -4.35 -4.09
C GLY A 118 -13.82 -4.58 -4.61
N LEU A 119 -13.42 -5.86 -4.71
CA LEU A 119 -12.09 -6.28 -5.18
C LEU A 119 -11.83 -5.87 -6.62
N TYR A 120 -12.88 -5.77 -7.44
CA TYR A 120 -12.77 -5.30 -8.82
C TYR A 120 -12.68 -3.77 -8.93
N GLY A 121 -12.95 -3.05 -7.84
CA GLY A 121 -12.88 -1.60 -7.72
C GLY A 121 -11.71 -1.18 -6.83
N SER A 122 -11.97 -0.34 -5.83
CA SER A 122 -10.91 0.26 -5.01
C SER A 122 -10.21 -0.74 -4.09
N PHE A 123 -10.82 -1.89 -3.78
CA PHE A 123 -10.20 -2.93 -2.96
C PHE A 123 -9.32 -3.90 -3.76
N SER A 124 -9.01 -3.60 -5.02
CA SER A 124 -8.08 -4.38 -5.85
C SER A 124 -6.70 -4.59 -5.19
N GLY A 125 -6.25 -3.65 -4.35
CA GLY A 125 -5.02 -3.81 -3.56
C GLY A 125 -5.06 -4.97 -2.55
N ARG A 126 -6.24 -5.46 -2.13
CA ARG A 126 -6.34 -6.73 -1.38
C ARG A 126 -5.79 -7.92 -2.18
N LEU A 127 -5.99 -7.91 -3.49
CA LEU A 127 -5.61 -8.99 -4.39
C LEU A 127 -4.17 -8.83 -4.87
N TYR A 128 -3.84 -7.68 -5.45
CA TYR A 128 -2.54 -7.46 -6.10
C TYR A 128 -1.44 -7.02 -5.14
N ASP A 129 -1.82 -6.37 -4.04
CA ASP A 129 -0.89 -5.74 -3.11
C ASP A 129 -0.94 -6.38 -1.71
N HIS A 130 -1.77 -7.41 -1.55
CA HIS A 130 -2.00 -8.15 -0.30
C HIS A 130 -2.32 -7.25 0.91
N CYS A 131 -2.84 -6.06 0.66
CA CYS A 131 -3.05 -5.06 1.69
C CYS A 131 -4.20 -5.49 2.63
N LYS A 132 -4.20 -4.95 3.86
CA LYS A 132 -5.31 -5.05 4.80
C LYS A 132 -5.65 -3.65 5.26
N TYR A 133 -6.83 -3.18 4.95
CA TYR A 133 -7.25 -1.81 5.23
C TYR A 133 -7.98 -1.73 6.56
N GLN A 134 -7.72 -0.68 7.32
CA GLN A 134 -8.49 -0.36 8.51
C GLN A 134 -9.95 -0.04 8.13
N ILE A 135 -10.90 -0.41 8.99
CA ILE A 135 -12.32 -0.10 8.81
C ILE A 135 -12.79 0.73 10.00
N LEU A 136 -13.33 1.91 9.72
CA LEU A 136 -13.96 2.79 10.69
C LEU A 136 -15.47 2.86 10.41
N THR A 137 -16.25 2.92 11.48
CA THR A 137 -17.71 3.07 11.44
C THR A 137 -18.18 3.80 12.68
N ASN A 138 -19.28 4.53 12.58
CA ASN A 138 -19.93 5.20 13.70
C ASN A 138 -20.81 4.25 14.56
N ARG A 139 -20.93 2.98 14.15
CA ARG A 139 -21.69 1.96 14.89
C ARG A 139 -20.88 1.45 16.09
N ASN A 140 -21.27 1.84 17.29
CA ASN A 140 -20.63 1.39 18.53
C ASN A 140 -21.51 0.38 19.29
N THR A 141 -21.66 -0.82 18.74
CA THR A 141 -22.51 -1.89 19.32
C THR A 141 -21.77 -3.21 19.36
N THR A 142 -22.42 -4.28 19.81
CA THR A 142 -21.81 -5.61 19.93
C THR A 142 -21.28 -6.10 18.58
N TRP A 143 -19.96 -6.30 18.51
CA TRP A 143 -19.30 -6.75 17.31
C TRP A 143 -19.51 -8.26 17.11
N LYS A 144 -19.81 -8.66 15.87
CA LYS A 144 -20.03 -10.06 15.48
C LYS A 144 -19.23 -10.41 14.23
N ARG A 145 -18.80 -11.68 14.15
CA ARG A 145 -18.18 -12.24 12.95
C ARG A 145 -19.12 -12.09 11.74
N SER A 146 -18.57 -11.54 10.67
CA SER A 146 -19.27 -11.11 9.48
C SER A 146 -18.37 -11.31 8.25
N VAL A 147 -18.99 -11.22 7.08
CA VAL A 147 -18.34 -11.22 5.77
C VAL A 147 -18.64 -9.88 5.10
N LEU A 148 -17.61 -9.28 4.50
CA LEU A 148 -17.72 -8.06 3.71
C LEU A 148 -17.42 -8.39 2.26
N ALA A 149 -18.41 -8.22 1.40
CA ALA A 149 -18.35 -8.53 -0.02
C ALA A 149 -18.54 -7.29 -0.88
N GLY A 150 -18.01 -7.32 -2.10
CA GLY A 150 -18.22 -6.26 -3.08
C GLY A 150 -19.56 -6.40 -3.81
N PRO A 151 -19.84 -5.49 -4.76
CA PRO A 151 -21.12 -5.37 -5.45
C PRO A 151 -21.29 -6.36 -6.62
N THR A 152 -20.24 -7.06 -7.04
CA THR A 152 -20.30 -7.86 -8.27
C THR A 152 -21.03 -9.19 -8.04
N CYS A 153 -21.41 -9.85 -9.15
CA CYS A 153 -22.01 -11.18 -9.09
C CYS A 153 -20.98 -12.31 -8.85
N ASP A 154 -19.68 -12.00 -8.85
CA ASP A 154 -18.64 -13.00 -8.69
C ASP A 154 -18.45 -13.36 -7.22
N SER A 155 -18.51 -14.66 -6.91
CA SER A 155 -18.21 -15.19 -5.57
C SER A 155 -16.78 -14.92 -5.08
N PHE A 156 -15.89 -14.54 -6.00
CA PHE A 156 -14.54 -14.10 -5.68
C PHE A 156 -14.50 -12.71 -5.04
N ASP A 157 -15.48 -11.85 -5.31
CA ASP A 157 -15.57 -10.46 -4.83
C ASP A 157 -15.93 -10.36 -3.35
N VAL A 158 -15.01 -10.85 -2.51
CA VAL A 158 -15.14 -10.85 -1.06
C VAL A 158 -13.94 -10.14 -0.46
N VAL A 159 -14.15 -8.88 -0.07
CA VAL A 159 -13.13 -8.02 0.54
C VAL A 159 -12.62 -8.63 1.85
N TYR A 160 -13.49 -9.12 2.74
CA TYR A 160 -13.12 -9.82 3.97
C TYR A 160 -14.01 -11.04 4.23
N ARG A 161 -13.41 -12.23 4.24
CA ARG A 161 -14.12 -13.51 4.48
C ARG A 161 -14.44 -13.78 5.95
N ASP A 162 -13.69 -13.16 6.85
CA ASP A 162 -13.87 -13.27 8.30
C ASP A 162 -13.40 -11.97 8.94
N ILE A 163 -14.37 -11.15 9.34
CA ILE A 163 -14.10 -9.88 10.01
C ILE A 163 -15.11 -9.69 11.13
N ILE A 164 -14.68 -9.04 12.21
CA ILE A 164 -15.55 -8.68 13.32
C ILE A 164 -16.07 -7.28 13.00
N LEU A 165 -17.39 -7.12 12.90
CA LEU A 165 -18.06 -5.83 12.62
C LEU A 165 -19.28 -5.67 13.53
N PRO A 166 -19.67 -4.44 13.90
CA PRO A 166 -20.98 -4.22 14.49
C PRO A 166 -22.09 -4.59 13.46
N PRO A 167 -23.32 -4.87 13.91
CA PRO A 167 -24.48 -4.88 13.04
C PRO A 167 -24.53 -3.63 12.15
N LEU A 168 -24.57 -3.82 10.83
CA LEU A 168 -24.71 -2.75 9.85
C LEU A 168 -26.09 -2.83 9.19
N GLU A 169 -26.61 -1.68 8.81
CA GLU A 169 -27.85 -1.50 8.06
C GLU A 169 -27.55 -1.05 6.62
N ILE A 170 -28.51 -1.27 5.71
CA ILE A 170 -28.40 -0.77 4.35
C ILE A 170 -28.36 0.76 4.40
N GLY A 171 -27.40 1.35 3.69
CA GLY A 171 -27.09 2.78 3.72
C GLY A 171 -26.04 3.19 4.76
N ASP A 172 -25.62 2.31 5.67
CA ASP A 172 -24.52 2.61 6.58
C ASP A 172 -23.21 2.80 5.79
N LEU A 173 -22.40 3.75 6.24
CA LEU A 173 -21.09 4.05 5.65
C LEU A 173 -19.98 3.36 6.45
N LEU A 174 -19.04 2.78 5.70
CA LEU A 174 -17.75 2.31 6.19
C LEU A 174 -16.65 3.18 5.60
N ILE A 175 -15.71 3.58 6.45
CA ILE A 175 -14.61 4.47 6.09
C ILE A 175 -13.32 3.65 6.13
N PHE A 176 -12.53 3.75 5.07
CA PHE A 176 -11.26 3.04 4.90
C PHE A 176 -10.15 4.06 4.64
N PRO A 177 -9.39 4.44 5.69
CA PRO A 177 -8.21 5.28 5.53
C PRO A 177 -7.12 4.57 4.71
N ALA A 178 -6.15 5.35 4.25
CA ALA A 178 -4.94 4.87 3.55
C ALA A 178 -5.18 4.16 2.20
N MET A 179 -6.24 4.52 1.47
CA MET A 179 -6.68 3.88 0.22
C MET A 179 -6.13 4.55 -1.06
N GLY A 180 -5.03 5.31 -0.96
CA GLY A 180 -4.50 6.05 -2.11
C GLY A 180 -3.51 5.30 -2.98
N ALA A 181 -2.80 4.33 -2.42
CA ALA A 181 -1.75 3.59 -3.12
C ALA A 181 -2.26 2.22 -3.58
N TYR A 182 -2.02 1.87 -4.86
CA TYR A 182 -2.32 0.56 -5.46
C TYR A 182 -3.78 0.10 -5.32
N CYS A 183 -4.70 1.07 -5.21
CA CYS A 183 -6.15 0.86 -5.17
C CYS A 183 -6.74 1.16 -6.55
N ALA A 184 -7.31 2.35 -6.77
CA ALA A 184 -7.97 2.73 -8.02
C ALA A 184 -7.17 2.51 -9.33
N VAL A 185 -5.83 2.52 -9.27
CA VAL A 185 -4.96 2.25 -10.43
C VAL A 185 -5.16 0.84 -11.00
N SER A 186 -5.48 -0.14 -10.15
CA SER A 186 -5.73 -1.54 -10.52
C SER A 186 -7.23 -1.89 -10.52
N ALA A 187 -8.11 -0.89 -10.40
CA ALA A 187 -9.55 -1.06 -10.50
C ALA A 187 -9.98 -1.31 -11.96
N SER A 188 -10.95 -2.19 -12.14
CA SER A 188 -11.59 -2.52 -13.41
C SER A 188 -13.01 -1.92 -13.50
N SER A 189 -13.66 -2.10 -14.64
CA SER A 189 -15.09 -1.80 -14.83
C SER A 189 -15.90 -3.09 -15.02
N PHE A 190 -15.50 -4.16 -14.32
CA PHE A 190 -16.24 -5.42 -14.32
C PHE A 190 -17.69 -5.20 -13.87
N ASN A 191 -18.63 -5.98 -14.43
CA ASN A 191 -20.08 -5.75 -14.33
C ASN A 191 -20.57 -4.35 -14.79
N CYS A 192 -19.78 -3.61 -15.57
CA CYS A 192 -20.07 -2.22 -15.95
C CYS A 192 -20.28 -1.29 -14.74
N LEU A 193 -19.72 -1.64 -13.58
CA LEU A 193 -19.78 -0.81 -12.40
C LEU A 193 -18.86 0.40 -12.55
N ARG A 194 -19.34 1.56 -12.09
CA ARG A 194 -18.55 2.78 -12.06
C ARG A 194 -17.48 2.65 -10.99
N LYS A 195 -16.30 3.21 -11.28
CA LYS A 195 -15.26 3.40 -10.27
C LYS A 195 -15.71 4.45 -9.25
N ALA A 196 -15.17 4.37 -8.04
CA ALA A 196 -15.41 5.39 -7.01
C ALA A 196 -15.03 6.79 -7.54
N GLU A 197 -15.86 7.78 -7.22
CA GLU A 197 -15.62 9.17 -7.58
C GLU A 197 -14.66 9.82 -6.58
N TYR A 198 -13.77 10.69 -7.06
CA TYR A 198 -12.85 11.43 -6.22
C TYR A 198 -13.42 12.80 -5.87
N LEU A 199 -13.48 13.08 -4.57
CA LEU A 199 -13.72 14.42 -4.03
C LEU A 199 -12.40 14.92 -3.42
N VAL A 200 -11.87 16.01 -3.97
CA VAL A 200 -10.69 16.69 -3.42
C VAL A 200 -11.17 17.66 -2.35
N ILE A 201 -10.59 17.55 -1.15
CA ILE A 201 -10.91 18.38 0.01
C ILE A 201 -9.60 19.06 0.43
N ASP A 202 -9.64 20.39 0.60
CA ASP A 202 -8.52 21.22 1.04
C ASP A 202 -8.41 21.29 2.57
#